data_AF-A0A9D6Z966-F1
#
_entry.id   AF-A0A9D6Z966-F1
#
_cell.length_a   1.000
_cell.length_b   1.000
_cell.length_c   1.000
_cell.angle_alpha   90.00
_cell.angle_beta   90.00
_cell.angle_gamma   90.00
#
_symmetry.space_group_name_H-M   'P 1'
#
loop_
_entity.id
_entity.type
_entity.pdbx_description
1 polymer ?
#
loop_
_entity_poly.entity_id
_entity_poly.type
_entity_poly.pdbx_seq_one_letter_code
_entity_poly.pdbx_strand_id
1 'polypeptide(L)'
;MKDVLRVVTLVCIVTTGVGVGVSPGYGEPYELSKNDVMDPKALKSPEISLFGVKLGDSEAKALDTLVNEKIPGVKVEQEALFIFLLDQRKPTGPMAGVRIQDGKVDLIFINNRFSYKTRGIFRNVLNSESPDDIRKLLGKEEYGDENVMGAILAYDKQGFVINYLGKDINIEFSLLR
;
A
#
# COMPACT_ATOMS: atom_id res chain seq x y z
N MET A 1 55.03 59.69 -2.76
CA MET A 1 53.62 59.32 -2.95
C MET A 1 53.62 57.94 -3.58
N LYS A 2 53.12 56.96 -2.81
CA LYS A 2 53.24 55.51 -3.01
C LYS A 2 51.80 54.99 -3.01
N ASP A 3 51.31 54.48 -4.13
CA ASP A 3 50.02 53.80 -4.22
C ASP A 3 50.30 52.38 -4.74
N VAL A 4 50.55 51.43 -3.84
CA VAL A 4 49.59 50.48 -3.26
C VAL A 4 49.24 49.37 -4.27
N LEU A 5 50.06 48.31 -4.23
CA LEU A 5 49.89 47.04 -4.92
C LEU A 5 49.69 45.96 -3.85
N ARG A 6 48.52 45.31 -3.83
CA ARG A 6 48.25 43.91 -3.39
C ARG A 6 46.79 43.75 -2.95
N VAL A 7 46.01 42.93 -3.67
CA VAL A 7 45.03 41.94 -3.13
C VAL A 7 44.81 40.90 -4.26
N VAL A 8 45.57 39.79 -4.25
CA VAL A 8 45.11 38.41 -3.98
C VAL A 8 43.95 37.92 -4.86
N THR A 9 44.28 37.19 -5.92
CA THR A 9 43.35 36.44 -6.77
C THR A 9 43.08 35.06 -6.16
N LEU A 10 41.83 34.80 -5.79
CA LEU A 10 41.31 33.48 -5.42
C LEU A 10 40.09 33.20 -6.31
N VAL A 11 40.21 32.27 -7.26
CA VAL A 11 39.05 31.76 -8.01
C VAL A 11 39.07 30.24 -7.89
N CYS A 12 38.13 29.77 -7.08
CA CYS A 12 37.88 28.36 -6.80
C CYS A 12 37.31 27.63 -8.02
N ILE A 13 37.78 26.40 -8.17
CA ILE A 13 37.33 25.37 -9.11
C ILE A 13 35.86 25.03 -8.82
N VAL A 14 34.99 25.14 -9.82
CA VAL A 14 33.62 24.60 -9.77
C VAL A 14 33.68 23.15 -10.25
N THR A 15 33.64 22.21 -9.31
CA THR A 15 33.36 20.80 -9.60
C THR A 15 31.86 20.63 -9.82
N THR A 16 31.50 20.29 -11.06
CA THR A 16 30.16 19.83 -11.44
C THR A 16 29.88 18.50 -10.78
N GLY A 17 29.24 18.54 -9.60
CA GLY A 17 28.62 17.37 -8.99
C GLY A 17 27.38 16.97 -9.78
N VAL A 18 27.48 15.91 -10.57
CA VAL A 18 26.32 15.16 -11.06
C VAL A 18 25.66 14.54 -9.83
N GLY A 19 24.65 15.22 -9.31
CA GLY A 19 23.77 14.68 -8.29
C GLY A 19 22.96 13.55 -8.91
N VAL A 20 23.42 12.31 -8.71
CA VAL A 20 22.59 11.12 -8.85
C VAL A 20 21.50 11.26 -7.78
N GLY A 21 20.33 11.72 -8.21
CA GLY A 21 19.13 11.76 -7.38
C GLY A 21 18.70 10.34 -7.06
N VAL A 22 19.31 9.74 -6.05
CA VAL A 22 18.76 8.56 -5.40
C VAL A 22 17.51 9.07 -4.68
N SER A 23 16.33 8.80 -5.26
CA SER A 23 15.06 9.04 -4.59
C SER A 23 15.14 8.39 -3.21
N PRO A 24 15.01 9.15 -2.11
CA PRO A 24 15.06 8.55 -0.79
C PRO A 24 13.82 7.67 -0.66
N GLY A 25 14.05 6.38 -0.43
CA GLY A 25 13.02 5.38 -0.16
C GLY A 25 12.31 5.62 1.18
N TYR A 26 11.67 6.78 1.33
CA TYR A 26 10.65 6.99 2.33
C TYR A 26 9.47 6.13 1.92
N GLY A 27 9.26 5.02 2.63
CA GLY A 27 8.05 4.24 2.49
C GLY A 27 6.85 5.15 2.74
N GLU A 28 5.86 5.04 1.86
CA GLU A 28 4.62 5.79 1.95
C GLU A 28 4.01 5.64 3.35
N PRO A 29 3.43 6.69 3.96
CA PRO A 29 3.00 6.68 5.37
C PRO A 29 2.16 5.45 5.75
N TYR A 30 1.35 4.95 4.82
CA TYR A 30 0.53 3.76 4.99
C TYR A 30 0.88 2.63 3.99
N GLU A 31 2.16 2.29 3.89
CA GLU A 31 2.61 1.09 3.19
C GLU A 31 2.27 -0.18 4.00
N LEU A 32 1.33 -0.97 3.48
CA LEU A 32 0.80 -2.18 4.12
C LEU A 32 1.91 -3.17 4.51
N SER A 33 3.01 -3.22 3.76
CA SER A 33 4.12 -4.15 4.00
C SER A 33 5.23 -3.64 4.92
N LYS A 34 5.24 -2.34 5.25
CA LYS A 34 6.38 -1.69 5.94
C LYS A 34 6.00 -0.91 7.18
N ASN A 35 4.85 -0.25 7.21
CA ASN A 35 4.52 0.70 8.27
C ASN A 35 3.45 0.16 9.21
N ASP A 36 3.63 0.42 10.50
CA ASP A 36 2.61 0.11 11.52
C ASP A 36 1.60 1.25 11.58
N VAL A 37 0.44 1.02 10.96
CA VAL A 37 -0.73 1.89 11.16
C VAL A 37 -1.36 1.55 12.50
N MET A 38 -1.42 2.52 13.42
CA MET A 38 -1.97 2.31 14.76
C MET A 38 -3.33 2.99 15.00
N ASP A 39 -3.61 4.12 14.33
CA ASP A 39 -4.88 4.84 14.47
C ASP A 39 -5.82 4.56 13.28
N PRO A 40 -6.90 3.78 13.46
CA PRO A 40 -7.85 3.48 12.39
C PRO A 40 -8.60 4.70 11.89
N LYS A 41 -8.75 5.76 12.70
CA LYS A 41 -9.54 6.95 12.31
C LYS A 41 -8.77 7.89 11.41
N ALA A 42 -7.44 7.87 11.50
CA ALA A 42 -6.55 8.64 10.63
C ALA A 42 -6.41 8.05 9.22
N LEU A 43 -6.90 6.82 9.00
CA LEU A 43 -6.76 6.12 7.74
C LEU A 43 -7.61 6.73 6.62
N LYS A 44 -6.98 6.87 5.45
CA LYS A 44 -7.63 7.23 4.19
C LYS A 44 -7.10 6.32 3.08
N SER A 45 -8.01 5.66 2.37
CA SER A 45 -7.67 4.72 1.30
C SER A 45 -6.73 5.27 0.22
N PRO A 46 -6.78 6.55 -0.19
CA PRO A 46 -5.83 7.07 -1.18
C PRO A 46 -4.38 7.10 -0.68
N GLU A 47 -4.16 7.02 0.63
CA GLU A 47 -2.84 7.04 1.25
C GLU A 47 -2.28 5.64 1.48
N ILE A 48 -3.13 4.61 1.34
CA ILE A 48 -2.74 3.19 1.43
C ILE A 48 -1.92 2.80 0.22
N SER A 49 -0.79 2.15 0.45
CA SER A 49 0.01 1.55 -0.61
C SER A 49 0.29 0.07 -0.39
N LEU A 50 0.37 -0.65 -1.50
CA LEU A 50 0.80 -2.04 -1.60
C LEU A 50 2.11 -2.08 -2.40
N PHE A 51 3.22 -2.29 -1.71
CA PHE A 51 4.57 -2.24 -2.28
C PHE A 51 4.87 -0.94 -3.05
N GLY A 52 4.34 0.20 -2.61
CA GLY A 52 4.52 1.51 -3.25
C GLY A 52 3.49 1.86 -4.32
N VAL A 53 2.57 0.95 -4.65
CA VAL A 53 1.42 1.22 -5.53
C VAL A 53 0.22 1.68 -4.71
N LYS A 54 -0.40 2.78 -5.12
CA LYS A 54 -1.57 3.42 -4.50
C LYS A 54 -2.76 3.43 -5.44
N LEU A 55 -3.94 3.70 -4.87
CA LEU A 55 -5.11 4.07 -5.65
C LEU A 55 -4.83 5.34 -6.47
N GLY A 56 -5.26 5.32 -7.73
CA GLY A 56 -5.05 6.39 -8.71
C GLY A 56 -3.73 6.33 -9.48
N ASP A 57 -2.78 5.47 -9.07
CA ASP A 57 -1.54 5.25 -9.82
C ASP A 57 -1.84 4.70 -11.23
N SER A 58 -0.98 5.03 -12.19
CA SER A 58 -1.14 4.53 -13.56
C SER A 58 -0.86 3.03 -13.65
N GLU A 59 -1.48 2.39 -14.64
CA GLU A 59 -1.15 1.02 -15.05
C GLU A 59 0.35 0.80 -15.23
N ALA A 60 1.04 1.74 -15.90
CA ALA A 60 2.48 1.66 -16.12
C ALA A 60 3.28 1.59 -14.81
N LYS A 61 2.91 2.40 -13.81
CA LYS A 61 3.56 2.36 -12.49
C LYS A 61 3.26 1.04 -11.78
N ALA A 62 2.01 0.57 -11.82
CA ALA A 62 1.64 -0.70 -11.20
C ALA A 62 2.39 -1.89 -11.81
N LEU A 63 2.54 -1.92 -13.14
CA LEU A 63 3.32 -2.94 -13.84
C LEU A 63 4.80 -2.88 -13.47
N ASP A 64 5.39 -1.69 -13.45
CA ASP A 64 6.80 -1.56 -13.12
C ASP A 64 7.09 -2.02 -11.69
N THR A 65 6.30 -1.53 -10.72
CA THR A 65 6.53 -1.80 -9.30
C THR A 65 6.08 -3.20 -8.86
N LEU A 66 5.02 -3.77 -9.42
CA LEU A 66 4.53 -5.08 -8.98
C LEU A 66 5.02 -6.23 -9.84
N VAL A 67 5.30 -6.01 -11.13
CA VAL A 67 5.68 -7.08 -12.06
C VAL A 67 7.18 -7.07 -12.33
N ASN A 68 7.75 -5.90 -12.64
CA ASN A 68 9.17 -5.81 -13.01
C ASN A 68 10.08 -5.82 -11.77
N GLU A 69 9.68 -5.14 -10.71
CA GLU A 69 10.42 -5.20 -9.45
C GLU A 69 10.20 -6.55 -8.76
N LYS A 70 11.30 -7.21 -8.39
CA LYS A 70 11.26 -8.51 -7.72
C LYS A 70 10.85 -8.34 -6.25
N ILE A 71 9.61 -8.69 -5.92
CA ILE A 71 9.14 -8.71 -4.53
C ILE A 71 9.51 -10.05 -3.86
N PRO A 72 10.28 -10.07 -2.75
CA PRO A 72 10.71 -11.30 -2.12
C PRO A 72 9.55 -12.19 -1.63
N GLY A 73 9.56 -13.46 -2.06
CA GLY A 73 8.58 -14.46 -1.65
C GLY A 73 7.19 -14.28 -2.27
N VAL A 74 7.07 -13.45 -3.32
CA VAL A 74 5.83 -13.21 -4.04
C VAL A 74 5.97 -13.72 -5.48
N LYS A 75 4.97 -14.49 -5.93
CA LYS A 75 4.75 -14.76 -7.35
C LYS A 75 3.69 -13.79 -7.85
N VAL A 76 3.94 -13.17 -9.00
CA VAL A 76 3.03 -12.19 -9.59
C VAL A 76 2.33 -12.83 -10.78
N GLU A 77 1.01 -12.67 -10.86
CA GLU A 77 0.19 -13.15 -11.98
C GLU A 77 -0.68 -12.01 -12.48
N GLN A 78 -0.85 -11.89 -13.79
CA GLN A 78 -1.73 -10.90 -14.41
C GLN A 78 -2.92 -11.62 -15.02
N GLU A 79 -4.13 -11.20 -14.67
CA GLU A 79 -5.36 -11.82 -15.16
C GLU A 79 -6.45 -10.75 -15.37
N ALA A 80 -6.89 -10.61 -16.62
CA ALA A 80 -7.85 -9.57 -17.03
C ALA A 80 -7.43 -8.17 -16.55
N LEU A 81 -8.16 -7.59 -15.59
CA LEU A 81 -7.92 -6.26 -15.03
C LEU A 81 -7.05 -6.29 -13.77
N PHE A 82 -6.54 -7.45 -13.35
CA PHE A 82 -5.87 -7.61 -12.06
C PHE A 82 -4.39 -7.95 -12.20
N ILE A 83 -3.60 -7.40 -11.28
CA ILE A 83 -2.26 -7.88 -10.95
C ILE A 83 -2.36 -8.54 -9.58
N PHE A 84 -2.26 -9.86 -9.56
CA PHE A 84 -2.34 -10.71 -8.38
C PHE A 84 -0.96 -10.99 -7.79
N LEU A 85 -0.88 -10.91 -6.47
CA LEU A 85 0.27 -11.31 -5.68
C LEU A 85 -0.08 -12.61 -4.96
N LEU A 86 0.66 -13.67 -5.25
CA LEU A 86 0.52 -14.99 -4.67
C LEU A 86 1.74 -15.30 -3.80
N ASP A 87 1.56 -16.15 -2.79
CA ASP A 87 2.69 -16.70 -2.04
C ASP A 87 3.54 -17.59 -2.95
N GLN A 88 4.82 -17.25 -3.12
CA GLN A 88 5.72 -17.99 -4.00
C GLN A 88 5.93 -19.45 -3.56
N ARG A 89 5.87 -19.74 -2.26
CA ARG A 89 6.06 -21.10 -1.71
C ARG A 89 4.79 -21.92 -1.84
N LYS A 90 3.61 -21.29 -1.83
CA LYS A 90 2.30 -21.96 -1.92
C LYS A 90 1.30 -21.11 -2.70
N PRO A 91 1.35 -21.12 -4.05
CA PRO A 91 0.50 -20.27 -4.89
C PRO A 91 -0.91 -20.86 -5.06
N THR A 92 -1.64 -21.04 -3.95
CA THR A 92 -3.01 -21.61 -3.96
C THR A 92 -4.11 -20.57 -4.17
N GLY A 93 -3.74 -19.31 -4.38
CA GLY A 93 -4.63 -18.19 -4.67
C GLY A 93 -3.98 -16.84 -4.37
N PRO A 94 -4.55 -15.73 -4.88
CA PRO A 94 -4.08 -14.38 -4.56
C PRO A 94 -4.16 -14.12 -3.05
N MET A 95 -3.10 -13.54 -2.50
CA MET A 95 -3.08 -13.04 -1.12
C MET A 95 -3.27 -11.52 -1.07
N ALA A 96 -2.88 -10.83 -2.14
CA ALA A 96 -3.06 -9.41 -2.34
C ALA A 96 -3.10 -9.09 -3.84
N GLY A 97 -3.43 -7.87 -4.20
CA GLY A 97 -3.33 -7.42 -5.58
C GLY A 97 -3.93 -6.05 -5.80
N VAL A 98 -3.88 -5.62 -7.05
CA VAL A 98 -4.51 -4.40 -7.52
C VAL A 98 -5.41 -4.69 -8.71
N ARG A 99 -6.47 -3.90 -8.87
CA ARG A 99 -7.25 -3.83 -10.10
C ARG A 99 -6.90 -2.55 -10.85
N ILE A 100 -6.79 -2.67 -12.16
CA ILE A 100 -6.57 -1.58 -13.09
C ILE A 100 -7.87 -1.40 -13.89
N GLN A 101 -8.44 -0.21 -13.79
CA GLN A 101 -9.62 0.19 -14.57
C GLN A 101 -9.37 1.60 -15.12
N ASP A 102 -9.73 1.81 -16.39
CA ASP A 102 -9.52 3.09 -17.08
C ASP A 102 -8.07 3.60 -17.01
N GLY A 103 -7.11 2.67 -17.08
CA GLY A 103 -5.66 2.93 -17.07
C GLY A 103 -5.09 3.30 -15.69
N LYS A 104 -5.86 3.14 -14.62
CA LYS A 104 -5.45 3.48 -13.25
C LYS A 104 -5.80 2.39 -12.25
N VAL A 105 -5.04 2.33 -11.16
CA VAL A 105 -5.36 1.46 -10.02
C VAL A 105 -6.59 2.01 -9.31
N ASP A 106 -7.69 1.27 -9.33
CA ASP A 106 -8.95 1.70 -8.72
C ASP A 106 -9.36 0.86 -7.52
N LEU A 107 -8.68 -0.27 -7.31
CA LEU A 107 -8.85 -1.14 -6.14
C LEU A 107 -7.51 -1.74 -5.73
N ILE A 108 -7.26 -1.77 -4.41
CA ILE A 108 -6.22 -2.57 -3.77
C ILE A 108 -6.92 -3.56 -2.86
N PHE A 109 -6.53 -4.83 -2.89
CA PHE A 109 -7.06 -5.82 -1.95
C PHE A 109 -5.95 -6.62 -1.27
N ILE A 110 -6.22 -7.04 -0.04
CA ILE A 110 -5.41 -7.97 0.75
C ILE A 110 -6.32 -8.95 1.48
N ASN A 111 -5.81 -10.14 1.77
CA ASN A 111 -6.54 -11.11 2.58
C ASN A 111 -5.68 -11.77 3.66
N ASN A 112 -6.30 -12.62 4.47
CA ASN A 112 -5.67 -13.33 5.59
C ASN A 112 -4.35 -14.05 5.21
N ARG A 113 -4.19 -14.50 3.95
CA ARG A 113 -2.93 -15.11 3.46
C ARG A 113 -1.79 -14.10 3.39
N PHE A 114 -2.06 -12.80 3.28
CA PHE A 114 -1.07 -11.72 3.26
C PHE A 114 -0.73 -11.17 4.64
N SER A 115 -1.38 -11.66 5.71
CA SER A 115 -1.22 -11.15 7.07
C SER A 115 0.23 -11.16 7.56
N TYR A 116 1.04 -12.14 7.13
CA TYR A 116 2.46 -12.26 7.51
C TYR A 116 3.36 -11.20 6.85
N LYS A 117 2.90 -10.57 5.76
CA LYS A 117 3.57 -9.42 5.13
C LYS A 117 2.96 -8.09 5.57
N THR A 118 1.75 -8.11 6.12
CA THR A 118 1.04 -6.91 6.57
C THR A 118 1.54 -6.45 7.94
N ARG A 119 1.46 -5.15 8.22
CA ARG A 119 1.84 -4.53 9.50
C ARG A 119 0.69 -3.72 10.11
N GLY A 120 0.88 -3.29 11.36
CA GLY A 120 -0.09 -2.50 12.12
C GLY A 120 -1.48 -3.14 12.24
N ILE A 121 -2.49 -2.28 12.28
CA ILE A 121 -3.89 -2.66 12.55
C ILE A 121 -4.45 -3.66 11.54
N PHE A 122 -4.08 -3.56 10.26
CA PHE A 122 -4.58 -4.48 9.24
C PHE A 122 -4.05 -5.90 9.41
N ARG A 123 -2.85 -6.09 9.99
CA ARG A 123 -2.41 -7.42 10.39
C ARG A 123 -3.33 -8.02 11.44
N ASN A 124 -3.79 -7.23 12.40
CA ASN A 124 -4.70 -7.70 13.46
C ASN A 124 -6.10 -7.98 12.90
N VAL A 125 -6.60 -7.13 12.00
CA VAL A 125 -7.86 -7.34 11.30
C VAL A 125 -7.83 -8.65 10.50
N LEU A 126 -6.76 -8.88 9.72
CA LEU A 126 -6.60 -10.10 8.92
C LEU A 126 -6.44 -11.39 9.75
N ASN A 127 -6.18 -11.27 11.05
CA ASN A 127 -6.10 -12.39 12.00
C ASN A 127 -7.29 -12.43 12.98
N SER A 128 -8.34 -11.63 12.75
CA SER A 128 -9.49 -11.58 13.65
C SER A 128 -10.32 -12.86 13.57
N GLU A 129 -10.88 -13.28 14.71
CA GLU A 129 -11.68 -14.51 14.79
C GLU A 129 -13.17 -14.23 14.58
N SER A 130 -13.60 -12.97 14.62
CA SER A 130 -15.00 -12.57 14.46
C SER A 130 -15.15 -11.15 13.92
N PRO A 131 -16.33 -10.78 13.38
CA PRO A 131 -16.67 -9.39 13.06
C PRO A 131 -16.56 -8.45 14.28
N ASP A 132 -16.89 -8.94 15.47
CA ASP A 132 -16.78 -8.15 16.70
C ASP A 132 -15.34 -7.82 17.07
N ASP A 133 -14.38 -8.72 16.80
CA ASP A 133 -12.96 -8.40 16.99
C ASP A 133 -12.48 -7.32 16.03
N ILE A 134 -12.99 -7.33 14.79
CA ILE A 134 -12.72 -6.27 13.82
C ILE A 134 -13.28 -4.93 14.32
N ARG A 135 -14.50 -4.91 14.86
CA ARG A 135 -15.12 -3.70 15.44
C ARG A 135 -14.36 -3.18 16.67
N LYS A 136 -13.76 -4.05 17.48
CA LYS A 136 -12.88 -3.61 18.60
C LYS A 136 -11.62 -2.92 18.10
N LEU A 137 -11.09 -3.35 16.95
CA LEU A 137 -9.89 -2.77 16.34
C LEU A 137 -10.21 -1.44 15.63
N LEU A 138 -11.22 -1.44 14.76
CA LEU A 138 -11.48 -0.32 13.83
C LEU A 138 -12.59 0.63 14.31
N GLY A 139 -13.37 0.23 15.30
CA GLY A 139 -14.63 0.86 15.64
C GLY A 139 -15.79 0.34 14.79
N LYS A 140 -16.96 0.92 15.03
CA LYS A 140 -18.19 0.59 14.31
C LYS A 140 -18.14 1.13 12.87
N GLU A 141 -18.46 0.25 11.94
CA GLU A 141 -18.64 0.51 10.52
C GLU A 141 -19.85 1.44 10.24
N GLU A 142 -19.85 2.14 9.11
CA GLU A 142 -21.00 2.95 8.68
C GLU A 142 -22.18 2.06 8.28
N TYR A 143 -21.89 0.99 7.55
CA TYR A 143 -22.88 0.01 7.10
C TYR A 143 -22.31 -1.39 7.28
N GLY A 144 -23.14 -2.30 7.81
CA GLY A 144 -22.80 -3.69 7.96
C GLY A 144 -23.94 -4.60 7.52
N ASP A 145 -23.61 -5.69 6.85
CA ASP A 145 -24.52 -6.79 6.55
C ASP A 145 -23.91 -8.08 7.09
N GLU A 146 -24.55 -8.67 8.10
CA GLU A 146 -24.08 -9.87 8.78
C GLU A 146 -25.14 -10.96 8.69
N ASN A 147 -24.75 -12.11 8.15
CA ASN A 147 -25.60 -13.26 7.94
C ASN A 147 -24.83 -14.56 8.17
N VAL A 148 -25.48 -15.70 7.96
CA VAL A 148 -24.89 -17.03 8.21
C VAL A 148 -23.63 -17.28 7.38
N MET A 149 -23.49 -16.64 6.21
CA MET A 149 -22.33 -16.81 5.32
C MET A 149 -21.16 -15.89 5.66
N GLY A 150 -21.36 -14.86 6.48
CA GLY A 150 -20.31 -13.91 6.82
C GLY A 150 -20.83 -12.51 7.14
N ALA A 151 -19.89 -11.55 7.16
CA ALA A 151 -20.16 -10.15 7.38
C ALA A 151 -19.45 -9.27 6.34
N ILE A 152 -20.16 -8.23 5.88
CA ILE A 152 -19.59 -7.09 5.17
C ILE A 152 -19.55 -5.94 6.16
N LEU A 153 -18.39 -5.32 6.36
CA LEU A 153 -18.19 -4.16 7.24
C LEU A 153 -17.64 -3.00 6.41
N ALA A 154 -18.49 -2.01 6.12
CA ALA A 154 -18.14 -0.87 5.27
C ALA A 154 -17.66 0.33 6.10
N TYR A 155 -16.38 0.67 5.93
CA TYR A 155 -15.72 1.84 6.54
C TYR A 155 -15.61 2.95 5.50
N ASP A 156 -16.76 3.40 5.01
CA ASP A 156 -16.86 4.29 3.86
C ASP A 156 -16.12 5.60 4.11
N LYS A 157 -16.06 6.13 5.34
CA LYS A 157 -15.31 7.37 5.60
C LYS A 157 -13.80 7.22 5.42
N GLN A 158 -13.29 5.99 5.55
CA GLN A 158 -11.88 5.64 5.38
C GLN A 158 -11.63 5.06 3.98
N GLY A 159 -12.67 4.67 3.24
CA GLY A 159 -12.59 4.18 1.87
C GLY A 159 -12.19 2.71 1.75
N PHE A 160 -12.61 1.88 2.71
CA PHE A 160 -12.39 0.44 2.61
C PHE A 160 -13.56 -0.38 3.14
N VAL A 161 -13.66 -1.61 2.64
CA VAL A 161 -14.65 -2.59 3.07
C VAL A 161 -13.91 -3.84 3.54
N ILE A 162 -14.45 -4.48 4.58
CA ILE A 162 -13.98 -5.79 5.05
C ILE A 162 -15.05 -6.83 4.78
N ASN A 163 -14.67 -7.86 4.04
CA ASN A 163 -15.48 -9.06 3.81
C ASN A 163 -14.95 -10.18 4.71
N TYR A 164 -15.70 -10.51 5.76
CA TYR A 164 -15.43 -11.64 6.65
C TYR A 164 -16.31 -12.82 6.21
N LEU A 165 -15.72 -13.87 5.64
CA LEU A 165 -16.41 -15.04 5.09
C LEU A 165 -15.97 -16.30 5.86
N GLY A 166 -16.48 -16.44 7.08
CA GLY A 166 -16.16 -17.56 7.98
C GLY A 166 -14.71 -17.56 8.48
N LYS A 167 -13.75 -17.96 7.64
CA LYS A 167 -12.31 -17.94 7.97
C LYS A 167 -11.48 -17.05 7.04
N ASP A 168 -12.06 -16.65 5.91
CA ASP A 168 -11.41 -15.77 4.95
C ASP A 168 -11.79 -14.33 5.25
N ILE A 169 -10.79 -13.48 5.45
CA ILE A 169 -10.96 -12.04 5.64
C ILE A 169 -10.31 -11.37 4.45
N ASN A 170 -11.08 -10.57 3.71
CA ASN A 170 -10.60 -9.72 2.63
C ASN A 170 -10.82 -8.26 3.01
N ILE A 171 -9.84 -7.42 2.70
CA ILE A 171 -9.94 -5.97 2.85
C ILE A 171 -9.78 -5.38 1.46
N GLU A 172 -10.73 -4.56 1.06
CA GLU A 172 -10.76 -3.90 -0.24
C GLU A 172 -10.72 -2.39 -0.01
N PHE A 173 -9.68 -1.76 -0.55
CA PHE A 173 -9.52 -0.32 -0.57
C PHE A 173 -9.94 0.19 -1.93
N SER A 174 -10.79 1.21 -1.96
CA SER A 174 -11.18 1.91 -3.19
C SER A 174 -11.23 3.41 -2.94
N LEU A 175 -11.20 4.19 -4.01
CA LEU A 175 -11.51 5.61 -3.89
C LEU A 175 -12.95 5.75 -3.39
N LEU A 176 -13.19 6.75 -2.54
CA LEU A 176 -14.53 7.11 -2.08
C LEU A 176 -15.42 7.34 -3.31
N ARG A 177 -16.58 6.68 -3.34
CA ARG A 177 -17.62 6.95 -4.34
C ARG A 177 -18.37 8.23 -4.01
#